data_AF-A0A2Z6P0K3-F1
#
_entry.id   AF-A0A2Z6P0K3-F1
#
_cell.length_a   1.000
_cell.length_b   1.000
_cell.length_c   1.000
_cell.angle_alpha   90.00
_cell.angle_beta   90.00
_cell.angle_gamma   90.00
#
_symmetry.space_group_name_H-M   'P 1'
#
loop_
_entity.id
_entity.type
_entity.pdbx_description
1 polymer ?
#
loop_
_entity_poly.entity_id
_entity_poly.type
_entity_poly.pdbx_seq_one_letter_code
_entity_poly.pdbx_strand_id
1 'polypeptide(L)' 'MSDSKEEDTVIASVHSTVFKESENLNGKCLQIEGYDFNNGVNYQNLLKSMLTTGFQASNLADAINVVNQMVLF' A
#
# COMPACT_ATOMS: atom_id res chain seq x y z
N MET A 1 22.35 -17.45 -35.88
CA MET A 1 21.67 -16.22 -36.37
C MET A 1 20.17 -16.23 -36.08
N SER A 2 19.55 -17.40 -35.88
CA SER A 2 18.16 -17.55 -35.38
C SER A 2 18.06 -17.28 -33.88
N ASP A 3 18.97 -17.84 -33.08
CA ASP A 3 18.88 -17.83 -31.60
C ASP A 3 19.01 -16.42 -30.99
N SER A 4 19.85 -15.56 -31.58
CA SER A 4 20.04 -14.19 -31.09
C SER A 4 18.80 -13.32 -31.26
N LYS A 5 17.99 -13.56 -32.31
CA LYS A 5 16.75 -12.79 -32.54
C LYS A 5 15.65 -13.18 -31.57
N GLU A 6 15.59 -14.44 -31.18
CA GLU A 6 14.62 -14.94 -30.20
C GLU A 6 14.95 -14.40 -28.81
N GLU A 7 16.23 -14.38 -28.45
CA GLU A 7 16.72 -13.77 -27.20
C GLU A 7 16.45 -12.26 -27.14
N ASP A 8 16.74 -11.51 -28.21
CA ASP A 8 16.40 -10.08 -28.31
C ASP A 8 14.90 -9.80 -28.15
N THR A 9 14.05 -10.68 -28.71
CA THR A 9 12.60 -10.56 -28.61
C THR A 9 12.10 -10.82 -27.20
N VAL A 10 12.66 -11.82 -26.52
CA VAL A 10 12.33 -12.13 -25.11
C VAL A 10 12.73 -10.96 -24.21
N ILE A 11 13.93 -10.39 -24.39
CA ILE A 11 14.38 -9.24 -23.62
C ILE A 11 13.47 -8.02 -23.84
N ALA A 12 13.07 -7.73 -25.08
CA ALA A 12 12.13 -6.66 -25.37
C ALA A 12 10.74 -6.89 -24.71
N SER A 13 10.27 -8.14 -24.67
CA SER A 13 9.01 -8.50 -24.02
C SER A 13 9.07 -8.37 -22.49
N VAL A 14 10.14 -8.86 -21.86
CA VAL A 14 10.35 -8.70 -20.41
C VAL A 14 10.47 -7.23 -20.06
N HIS A 15 11.22 -6.44 -20.84
CA HIS A 15 11.36 -5.01 -20.63
C HIS A 15 10.02 -4.29 -20.68
N SER A 16 9.22 -4.51 -21.73
CA SER A 16 7.89 -3.87 -21.85
C SER A 16 6.90 -4.32 -20.76
N THR A 17 7.05 -5.55 -20.24
CA THR A 17 6.20 -6.07 -19.16
C THR A 17 6.57 -5.47 -17.80
N VAL A 18 7.86 -5.38 -17.48
CA VAL A 18 8.36 -4.89 -16.19
C VAL A 18 8.27 -3.36 -16.11
N PHE A 19 8.55 -2.65 -17.21
CA PHE A 19 8.57 -1.19 -17.26
C PHE A 19 7.25 -0.60 -17.80
N LYS A 20 6.13 -1.25 -17.54
CA LYS A 20 4.82 -0.69 -17.86
C LYS A 20 4.59 0.56 -17.01
N GLU A 21 4.23 1.66 -17.66
CA GLU A 21 3.92 2.91 -16.98
C GLU A 21 2.73 2.76 -16.02
N SER A 22 2.84 3.40 -14.85
CA SER A 22 1.79 3.44 -13.83
C SER A 22 1.06 4.79 -13.83
N GLU A 23 -0.20 4.77 -13.44
CA GLU A 23 -0.96 5.99 -13.19
C GLU A 23 -0.51 6.70 -11.89
N ASN A 24 -0.68 8.03 -11.85
CA ASN A 24 -0.40 8.81 -10.65
C ASN A 24 -1.61 8.79 -9.68
N LEU A 25 -1.37 8.31 -8.45
CA LEU A 25 -2.35 8.21 -7.37
C LEU A 25 -2.13 9.23 -6.23
N ASN A 26 -1.24 10.21 -6.42
CA ASN A 26 -0.94 11.21 -5.39
C ASN A 26 -2.22 11.95 -4.96
N GLY A 27 -2.47 11.99 -3.65
CA GLY A 27 -3.67 12.59 -3.06
C GLY A 27 -4.98 11.80 -3.27
N LYS A 28 -4.97 10.67 -3.98
CA LYS A 28 -6.16 9.82 -4.19
C LYS A 28 -6.26 8.67 -3.18
N CYS A 29 -5.12 8.23 -2.66
CA CYS A 29 -5.04 7.11 -1.72
C CYS A 29 -4.27 7.54 -0.47
N LEU A 30 -4.65 6.99 0.68
CA LEU A 30 -3.84 7.10 1.88
C LEU A 30 -2.50 6.38 1.66
N GLN A 31 -1.42 7.05 2.03
CA GLN A 31 -0.09 6.46 1.97
C GLN A 31 0.05 5.40 3.07
N ILE A 32 0.71 4.29 2.73
CA ILE A 32 1.04 3.26 3.71
C ILE A 32 2.19 3.76 4.58
N GLU A 33 1.92 3.93 5.87
CA GLU A 33 2.83 4.44 6.87
C GLU A 33 2.46 3.87 8.25
N GLY A 34 3.45 3.31 8.95
CA GLY A 34 3.30 2.81 10.31
C GLY A 34 3.50 3.89 11.37
N TYR A 35 3.25 3.56 12.63
CA TYR A 35 3.53 4.48 13.73
C TYR A 35 5.04 4.71 13.91
N ASP A 36 5.46 5.97 13.93
CA ASP A 36 6.82 6.35 14.25
C ASP A 36 7.05 6.38 15.76
N PHE A 37 7.77 5.37 16.27
CA PHE A 37 8.13 5.24 17.69
C PHE A 37 9.12 6.29 18.19
N ASN A 38 9.72 7.12 17.32
CA ASN A 38 10.45 8.31 17.77
C ASN A 38 9.53 9.31 18.48
N ASN A 39 8.20 9.21 18.28
CA ASN A 39 7.19 9.97 19.03
C ASN A 39 6.86 9.34 20.41
N GLY A 40 7.67 8.39 20.88
CA GLY A 40 7.44 7.65 22.12
C GLY A 40 6.33 6.62 22.00
N VAL A 41 5.88 6.06 23.14
CA VAL A 41 4.81 5.06 23.18
C VAL A 41 3.45 5.76 23.39
N ASN A 42 2.86 6.26 22.30
CA ASN A 42 1.51 6.84 22.31
C ASN A 42 0.50 5.83 21.75
N TYR A 43 -0.22 5.13 22.63
CA TYR A 43 -1.20 4.12 22.24
C TYR A 43 -2.33 4.67 21.36
N GLN A 44 -2.78 5.91 21.58
CA GLN A 44 -3.80 6.51 20.74
C GLN A 44 -3.32 6.67 19.30
N ASN A 45 -2.10 7.18 19.10
CA ASN A 45 -1.55 7.38 17.76
C ASN A 45 -1.10 6.06 17.13
N LEU A 46 -0.64 5.10 17.93
CA LEU A 46 -0.35 3.73 17.48
C LEU A 46 -1.59 3.03 16.95
N LEU A 47 -2.72 3.10 17.67
CA LEU A 47 -3.98 2.51 17.21
C LEU A 47 -4.54 3.26 16.00
N LYS A 48 -4.38 4.59 15.93
CA LYS A 48 -4.77 5.37 14.75
C LYS A 48 -3.95 5.02 13.51
N SER A 49 -2.64 4.78 13.65
CA SER A 49 -1.78 4.44 12.51
C SER A 49 -2.14 3.09 11.87
N MET A 50 -2.91 2.24 12.57
CA MET A 50 -3.36 0.97 12.01
C MET A 50 -4.12 1.17 10.69
N LEU A 51 -4.82 2.30 10.52
CA LEU A 51 -5.50 2.66 9.27
C LEU A 51 -4.55 2.66 8.07
N THR A 52 -3.33 3.17 8.25
CA THR A 52 -2.29 3.28 7.20
C THR A 52 -1.22 2.21 7.29
N THR A 53 -1.31 1.27 8.23
CA THR A 53 -0.29 0.21 8.41
C THR A 53 -0.45 -0.94 7.39
N GLY A 54 -1.67 -1.17 6.89
CA GLY A 54 -1.96 -2.20 5.89
C GLY A 54 -2.39 -3.55 6.47
N PHE A 55 -2.78 -4.46 5.59
CA PHE A 55 -3.26 -5.81 5.91
C PHE A 55 -4.37 -5.80 6.98
N GLN A 56 -4.26 -6.64 8.02
CA GLN A 56 -5.26 -6.73 9.08
C GLN A 56 -5.27 -5.50 10.01
N ALA A 57 -4.19 -4.70 10.05
CA ALA A 57 -4.19 -3.48 10.83
C ALA A 57 -5.21 -2.48 10.27
N SER A 58 -5.26 -2.30 8.95
CA SER A 58 -6.26 -1.43 8.31
C SER A 58 -7.68 -1.93 8.56
N ASN A 59 -7.91 -3.25 8.44
CA ASN A 59 -9.22 -3.85 8.78
C ASN A 59 -9.63 -3.60 10.23
N LEU A 60 -8.68 -3.62 11.18
CA LEU A 60 -8.95 -3.32 12.59
C LEU A 60 -9.34 -1.84 12.79
N ALA A 61 -8.63 -0.91 12.14
CA ALA A 61 -8.98 0.50 12.18
C ALA A 61 -10.37 0.77 11.58
N ASP A 62 -10.70 0.11 10.46
CA ASP A 62 -12.04 0.18 9.86
C ASP A 62 -13.11 -0.38 10.80
N ALA A 63 -12.85 -1.51 11.46
CA ALA A 63 -13.77 -2.08 12.45
C ALA A 63 -14.01 -1.13 13.63
N ILE A 64 -12.98 -0.44 14.13
CA ILE A 64 -13.13 0.58 15.17
C ILE A 64 -14.06 1.71 14.69
N ASN A 65 -13.89 2.19 13.45
CA ASN A 65 -14.75 3.23 12.88
C ASN A 65 -16.21 2.78 12.76
N VAL A 66 -16.42 1.54 12.29
CA VAL A 66 -17.76 0.93 12.19
C VAL A 66 -18.43 0.84 13.56
N VAL A 67 -17.72 0.36 14.59
CA VAL A 67 -18.28 0.29 15.95
C VAL A 67 -18.59 1.68 16.50
N ASN A 68 -17.74 2.69 16.26
CA ASN A 68 -18.02 4.06 16.68
C ASN A 68 -19.30 4.62 16.03
N GLN A 69 -19.55 4.30 14.76
CA GLN A 69 -20.82 4.65 14.09
C GLN A 69 -22.03 3.95 14.71
N MET A 70 -21.85 2.74 15.26
CA MET A 70 -22.91 2.02 15.97
C MET A 70 -23.21 2.58 17.37
N VAL A 71 -22.22 3.17 18.06
CA VAL A 71 -22.39 3.68 19.43
C VAL A 71 -22.89 5.13 19.46
N LEU A 72 -22.60 5.93 18.43
CA LEU A 72 -22.94 7.35 18.35
C LEU A 72 -24.42 7.65 17.95
N PHE A 73 -25.37 6.76 18.26
CA PHE A 73 -26.81 7.04 18.14
C PHE A 73 -27.32 7.94 19.28
#